data_AF-A2F700-F1
#
_entry.id   AF-A2F700-F1
#
_cell.length_a   1.000
_cell.length_b   1.000
_cell.length_c   1.000
_cell.angle_alpha   90.00
_cell.angle_beta   90.00
_cell.angle_gamma   90.00
#
_symmetry.space_group_name_H-M   'P 1'
#
loop_
_entity.id
_entity.type
_entity.pdbx_description
1 polymer ?
#
loop_
_entity_poly.entity_id
_entity_poly.type
_entity_poly.pdbx_seq_one_letter_code
_entity_poly.pdbx_strand_id
1 'polypeptide(L)'
;MSFDHQYYANHIDEWCEDSEWIELRTLDQLIKVLDISKLNQEQFLSFFDIVSFFFGKRYKIKMLEHTHLDKVNDLPSIMSILKFLGEFLCFPFYSELLRAVNTIIQGYDSRITQLQAELRTKDKIIRNYENFIPEKTETSEQNTNALKNLKKITKNYHQIYYILEKAVKERDLYTIKYSVDEGYYDVRDNTFAFDMIFRASKENNLKLVKLFHIYGANLKIRNNRNETILHNFSKNGNVEGVKFSLRFVDVNERNCNGQTPLHWAALSNNPHVCEYLLQQPNIDKSPKDYYEDTPLSFADRFEKYRSREVLTRYGCTK
;
A
#
# COMPACT_ATOMS: atom_id res chain seq x y z
N MET A 1 7.99 -38.61 -52.46
CA MET A 1 7.54 -38.69 -51.05
C MET A 1 6.75 -37.42 -50.75
N SER A 2 5.63 -37.53 -50.03
CA SER A 2 4.89 -36.36 -49.56
C SER A 2 5.70 -35.63 -48.49
N PHE A 3 5.73 -34.30 -48.57
CA PHE A 3 6.38 -33.46 -47.55
C PHE A 3 5.57 -33.50 -46.25
N ASP A 4 6.21 -33.88 -45.14
CA ASP A 4 5.54 -34.03 -43.83
C ASP A 4 5.65 -32.73 -43.01
N HIS A 5 4.64 -31.88 -43.15
CA HIS A 5 4.59 -30.58 -42.47
C HIS A 5 4.52 -30.72 -40.95
N GLN A 6 3.85 -31.77 -40.43
CA GLN A 6 3.67 -31.97 -38.99
C GLN A 6 4.97 -32.38 -38.32
N TYR A 7 5.77 -33.23 -38.99
CA TYR A 7 7.10 -33.57 -38.51
C TYR A 7 7.96 -32.31 -38.32
N TYR A 8 8.04 -31.45 -39.35
CA TYR A 8 8.89 -30.25 -39.29
C TYR A 8 8.38 -29.21 -38.29
N ALA A 9 7.07 -29.09 -38.09
CA ALA A 9 6.52 -28.19 -37.09
C ALA A 9 6.82 -28.65 -35.64
N ASN A 10 6.83 -29.96 -35.40
CA ASN A 10 7.14 -30.51 -34.08
C ASN A 10 8.65 -30.45 -33.74
N HIS A 11 9.51 -30.31 -34.74
CA HIS A 11 10.97 -30.22 -34.60
C HIS A 11 11.48 -28.86 -35.09
N ILE A 12 10.65 -27.81 -34.96
CA ILE A 12 10.92 -26.50 -35.57
C ILE A 12 12.26 -25.90 -35.11
N ASP A 13 12.68 -26.24 -33.89
CA ASP A 13 13.97 -25.89 -33.28
C ASP A 13 15.18 -26.45 -34.03
N GLU A 14 15.04 -27.57 -34.74
CA GLU A 14 16.12 -28.17 -35.53
C GLU A 14 16.30 -27.48 -36.90
N TRP A 15 15.23 -26.86 -37.42
CA TRP A 15 15.19 -26.39 -38.83
C TRP A 15 15.08 -24.87 -38.95
N CYS A 16 14.64 -24.17 -37.91
CA CYS A 16 14.45 -22.72 -37.98
C CYS A 16 15.75 -21.94 -38.17
N GLU A 17 16.90 -22.58 -37.90
CA GLU A 17 18.24 -22.01 -38.07
C GLU A 17 18.99 -22.64 -39.26
N ASP A 18 18.40 -23.61 -39.95
CA ASP A 18 19.03 -24.33 -41.06
C ASP A 18 18.77 -23.61 -42.39
N SER A 19 19.80 -22.91 -42.87
CA SER A 19 19.74 -22.17 -44.14
C SER A 19 19.54 -23.06 -45.35
N GLU A 20 20.14 -24.25 -45.37
CA GLU A 20 20.00 -25.19 -46.50
C GLU A 20 18.57 -25.76 -46.54
N TRP A 21 18.00 -26.06 -45.38
CA TRP A 21 16.62 -26.51 -45.29
C TRP A 21 15.66 -25.43 -45.79
N ILE A 22 15.84 -24.17 -45.39
CA ILE A 22 14.97 -23.05 -45.80
C ILE A 22 15.08 -22.76 -47.30
N GLU A 23 16.29 -22.77 -47.87
CA GLU A 23 16.54 -22.50 -49.29
C GLU A 23 15.86 -23.52 -50.22
N LEU A 24 15.86 -24.80 -49.83
CA LEU A 24 15.32 -25.90 -50.63
C LEU A 24 13.79 -26.04 -50.56
N ARG A 25 13.06 -25.08 -49.95
CA ARG A 25 11.61 -25.19 -49.76
C ARG A 25 10.84 -24.18 -50.58
N THR A 26 9.68 -24.63 -51.05
CA THR A 26 8.69 -23.74 -51.64
C THR A 26 8.00 -22.92 -50.57
N LEU A 27 7.48 -21.75 -50.96
CA LEU A 27 6.68 -20.90 -50.09
C LEU A 27 5.48 -21.64 -49.45
N ASP A 28 4.81 -22.50 -50.21
CA ASP A 28 3.66 -23.28 -49.74
C ASP A 28 4.05 -24.27 -48.63
N GLN A 29 5.20 -24.93 -48.77
CA GLN A 29 5.74 -25.84 -47.75
C GLN A 29 6.10 -25.10 -46.46
N LEU A 30 6.77 -23.95 -46.57
CA LEU A 30 7.15 -23.14 -45.41
C LEU A 30 5.93 -22.59 -44.67
N ILE A 31 4.95 -22.03 -45.41
CA ILE A 31 3.70 -21.52 -44.81
C ILE A 31 2.96 -22.61 -44.05
N LYS A 32 2.81 -23.80 -44.65
CA LYS A 32 2.11 -24.91 -44.00
C LYS A 32 2.80 -25.42 -42.75
N VAL A 33 4.13 -25.23 -42.62
CA VAL A 33 4.87 -25.51 -41.38
C VAL A 33 4.67 -24.39 -40.36
N LEU A 34 4.68 -23.13 -40.78
CA LEU A 34 4.46 -21.97 -39.91
C LEU A 34 3.05 -21.95 -39.31
N ASP A 35 2.02 -22.32 -40.09
CA ASP A 35 0.61 -22.37 -39.67
C ASP A 35 0.35 -23.21 -38.42
N ILE A 36 1.17 -24.24 -38.22
CA ILE A 36 1.03 -25.22 -37.12
C ILE A 36 2.16 -25.10 -36.09
N SER A 37 3.18 -24.29 -36.37
CA SER A 37 4.30 -24.03 -35.47
C SER A 37 4.00 -22.88 -34.50
N LYS A 38 4.67 -22.88 -33.35
CA LYS A 38 4.79 -21.71 -32.49
C LYS A 38 6.25 -21.39 -32.28
N LEU A 39 6.66 -20.21 -32.70
CA LEU A 39 8.04 -19.75 -32.58
C LEU A 39 8.20 -18.94 -31.29
N ASN A 40 9.23 -19.25 -30.50
CA ASN A 40 9.70 -18.32 -29.49
C ASN A 40 10.41 -17.12 -30.15
N GLN A 41 10.85 -16.15 -29.35
CA GLN A 41 11.54 -14.96 -29.88
C GLN A 41 12.79 -15.31 -30.70
N GLU A 42 13.67 -16.18 -30.19
CA GLU A 42 14.95 -16.50 -30.84
C GLU A 42 14.71 -17.23 -32.17
N GLN A 43 13.82 -18.23 -32.17
CA GLN A 43 13.43 -18.98 -33.37
C GLN A 43 12.80 -18.06 -34.42
N PHE A 44 11.96 -17.12 -34.01
CA PHE A 44 11.37 -16.13 -34.92
C PHE A 44 12.44 -15.27 -35.59
N LEU A 45 13.37 -14.72 -34.81
CA LEU A 45 14.43 -13.86 -35.32
C LEU A 45 15.36 -14.63 -36.25
N SER A 46 15.79 -15.83 -35.85
CA SER A 46 16.70 -16.69 -36.62
C SER A 46 16.08 -17.12 -37.95
N PHE A 47 14.85 -17.65 -37.91
CA PHE A 47 14.14 -18.09 -39.11
C PHE A 47 13.96 -16.96 -40.13
N PHE A 48 13.47 -15.80 -39.67
CA PHE A 48 13.20 -14.70 -40.58
C PHE A 48 14.47 -13.99 -41.06
N ASP A 49 15.57 -14.04 -40.30
CA ASP A 49 16.86 -13.55 -40.78
C ASP A 49 17.33 -14.35 -42.00
N ILE A 50 17.23 -15.68 -41.93
CA ILE A 50 17.56 -16.58 -43.05
C ILE A 50 16.61 -16.37 -44.23
N VAL A 51 15.29 -16.32 -43.99
CA VAL A 51 14.28 -16.03 -45.03
C VAL A 51 14.57 -14.69 -45.71
N SER A 52 15.21 -13.75 -45.01
CA SER A 52 15.52 -12.44 -45.55
C SER A 52 16.47 -12.49 -46.75
N PHE A 53 17.35 -13.50 -46.82
CA PHE A 53 18.33 -13.70 -47.89
C PHE A 53 17.75 -14.36 -49.13
N PHE A 54 16.85 -15.33 -48.95
CA PHE A 54 16.38 -16.20 -50.05
C PHE A 54 15.07 -15.75 -50.69
N PHE A 55 14.22 -15.01 -49.97
CA PHE A 55 12.86 -14.71 -50.41
C PHE A 55 12.65 -13.22 -50.71
N GLY A 56 11.87 -12.92 -51.75
CA GLY A 56 11.45 -11.56 -52.08
C GLY A 56 10.42 -10.99 -51.09
N LYS A 57 10.27 -9.65 -51.06
CA LYS A 57 9.40 -8.91 -50.12
C LYS A 57 7.98 -9.46 -50.00
N ARG A 58 7.35 -9.87 -51.11
CA ARG A 58 5.98 -10.40 -51.12
C ARG A 58 5.86 -11.73 -50.36
N TYR A 59 6.88 -12.58 -50.45
CA TYR A 59 6.90 -13.89 -49.82
C TYR A 59 7.20 -13.77 -48.32
N LYS A 60 8.09 -12.85 -47.94
CA LYS A 60 8.37 -12.46 -46.55
C LYS A 60 7.09 -12.06 -45.79
N ILE A 61 6.30 -11.15 -46.37
CA ILE A 61 5.03 -10.70 -45.78
C ILE A 61 4.06 -11.86 -45.63
N LYS A 62 3.93 -12.69 -46.68
CA LYS A 62 3.04 -13.85 -46.65
C LYS A 62 3.45 -14.88 -45.58
N MET A 63 4.74 -15.09 -45.34
CA MET A 63 5.18 -15.97 -44.25
C MET A 63 4.86 -15.38 -42.86
N LEU A 64 5.02 -14.06 -42.68
CA LEU A 64 4.65 -13.39 -41.43
C LEU A 64 3.15 -13.51 -41.11
N GLU A 65 2.28 -13.45 -42.12
CA GLU A 65 0.82 -13.64 -41.95
C GLU A 65 0.45 -15.00 -41.36
N HIS A 66 1.30 -16.01 -41.56
CA HIS A 66 1.10 -17.38 -41.11
C HIS A 66 2.00 -17.75 -39.91
N THR A 67 2.65 -16.76 -39.28
CA THR A 67 3.55 -17.00 -38.15
C THR A 67 2.84 -16.80 -36.82
N HIS A 68 3.00 -17.75 -35.90
CA HIS A 68 2.50 -17.67 -34.54
C HIS A 68 3.66 -17.59 -33.54
N LEU A 69 3.69 -16.53 -32.73
CA LEU A 69 4.62 -16.39 -31.62
C LEU A 69 4.09 -17.06 -30.36
N ASP A 70 4.97 -17.69 -29.59
CA ASP A 70 4.66 -18.12 -28.22
C ASP A 70 4.59 -16.90 -27.28
N LYS A 71 4.21 -17.10 -26.00
CA LYS A 71 4.07 -16.00 -25.03
C LYS A 71 5.37 -15.20 -24.86
N VAL A 72 5.37 -13.96 -25.36
CA VAL A 72 6.42 -12.96 -25.10
C VAL A 72 5.95 -12.05 -23.95
N ASN A 73 6.59 -12.17 -22.78
CA ASN A 73 6.10 -11.52 -21.55
C ASN A 73 7.02 -10.42 -21.01
N ASP A 74 8.15 -10.14 -21.65
CA ASP A 74 9.09 -9.10 -21.25
C ASP A 74 9.31 -8.06 -22.36
N LEU A 75 9.55 -6.82 -21.93
CA LEU A 75 9.70 -5.67 -22.80
C LEU A 75 10.94 -5.78 -23.74
N PRO A 76 12.12 -6.25 -23.29
CA PRO A 76 13.26 -6.47 -24.17
C PRO A 76 12.94 -7.38 -25.37
N SER A 77 12.28 -8.51 -25.14
CA SER A 77 11.89 -9.44 -26.21
C SER A 77 10.90 -8.83 -27.19
N ILE A 78 9.89 -8.10 -26.70
CA ILE A 78 8.93 -7.37 -27.55
C ILE A 78 9.66 -6.34 -28.42
N MET A 79 10.56 -5.56 -27.82
CA MET A 79 11.32 -4.52 -28.52
C MET A 79 12.26 -5.10 -29.57
N SER A 80 12.86 -6.27 -29.31
CA SER A 80 13.70 -6.99 -30.27
C SER A 80 12.92 -7.45 -31.50
N ILE A 81 11.74 -8.05 -31.31
CA ILE A 81 10.85 -8.48 -32.40
C ILE A 81 10.38 -7.28 -33.23
N LEU A 82 9.93 -6.21 -32.57
CA LEU A 82 9.50 -4.99 -33.26
C LEU A 82 10.65 -4.42 -34.11
N LYS A 83 11.88 -4.41 -33.57
CA LYS A 83 13.07 -3.91 -34.28
C LYS A 83 13.33 -4.70 -35.54
N PHE A 84 13.35 -6.01 -35.39
CA PHE A 84 13.52 -6.92 -36.51
C PHE A 84 12.44 -6.72 -37.57
N LEU A 85 11.16 -6.66 -37.21
CA LEU A 85 10.07 -6.44 -38.16
C LEU A 85 10.20 -5.11 -38.93
N GLY A 86 10.64 -4.05 -38.25
CA GLY A 86 10.89 -2.75 -38.87
C GLY A 86 11.95 -2.81 -39.97
N GLU A 87 13.07 -3.47 -39.69
CA GLU A 87 14.18 -3.69 -40.63
C GLU A 87 13.76 -4.65 -41.75
N PHE A 88 13.17 -5.79 -41.39
CA PHE A 88 12.74 -6.86 -42.29
C PHE A 88 11.69 -6.42 -43.32
N LEU A 89 10.77 -5.53 -42.94
CA LEU A 89 9.74 -4.97 -43.84
C LEU A 89 10.18 -3.69 -44.56
N CYS A 90 11.34 -3.14 -44.18
CA CYS A 90 11.84 -1.83 -44.61
C CYS A 90 10.80 -0.71 -44.40
N PHE A 91 10.18 -0.67 -43.21
CA PHE A 91 9.13 0.30 -42.90
C PHE A 91 9.75 1.65 -42.49
N PRO A 92 9.64 2.73 -43.30
CA PRO A 92 10.41 3.96 -43.07
C PRO A 92 10.08 4.64 -41.73
N PHE A 93 8.82 4.54 -41.32
CA PHE A 93 8.31 5.15 -40.08
C PHE A 93 8.69 4.38 -38.81
N TYR A 94 9.25 3.16 -38.94
CA TYR A 94 9.59 2.32 -37.79
C TYR A 94 10.60 3.00 -36.84
N SER A 95 11.60 3.68 -37.39
CA SER A 95 12.63 4.36 -36.61
C SER A 95 12.07 5.49 -35.74
N GLU A 96 11.03 6.18 -36.20
CA GLU A 96 10.35 7.23 -35.45
C GLU A 96 9.48 6.65 -34.32
N LEU A 97 8.76 5.56 -34.62
CA LEU A 97 7.93 4.86 -33.65
C LEU A 97 8.78 4.25 -32.52
N LEU A 98 9.91 3.63 -32.87
CA LEU A 98 10.86 3.10 -31.90
C LEU A 98 11.43 4.20 -31.00
N ARG A 99 11.75 5.38 -31.57
CA ARG A 99 12.22 6.53 -30.80
C ARG A 99 11.16 6.99 -29.80
N ALA A 100 9.90 7.12 -30.23
CA ALA A 100 8.80 7.54 -29.37
C ALA A 100 8.58 6.58 -28.19
N VAL A 101 8.58 5.26 -28.46
CA VAL A 101 8.44 4.22 -27.42
C VAL A 101 9.61 4.28 -26.43
N ASN A 102 10.85 4.40 -26.91
CA ASN A 102 12.02 4.51 -26.03
C ASN A 102 11.98 5.76 -25.14
N THR A 103 11.52 6.90 -25.66
CA THR A 103 11.34 8.12 -24.85
C THR A 103 10.33 7.90 -23.72
N ILE A 104 9.22 7.21 -23.99
CA ILE A 104 8.21 6.89 -22.97
C ILE A 104 8.80 5.99 -21.88
N ILE A 105 9.50 4.91 -22.28
CA ILE A 105 10.14 3.97 -21.35
C ILE A 105 11.14 4.70 -20.45
N GLN A 106 12.02 5.52 -21.02
CA GLN A 106 12.98 6.32 -20.27
C GLN A 106 12.30 7.27 -19.27
N GLY A 107 11.15 7.85 -19.65
CA GLY A 107 10.35 8.68 -18.76
C GLY A 107 9.85 7.91 -17.53
N TYR A 108 9.35 6.68 -17.73
CA TYR A 108 8.93 5.81 -16.63
C TYR A 108 10.10 5.37 -15.74
N ASP A 109 11.23 4.96 -16.32
CA ASP A 109 12.43 4.54 -15.56
C ASP A 109 12.99 5.67 -14.70
N SER A 110 13.02 6.90 -15.25
CA SER A 110 13.41 8.09 -14.52
C SER A 110 12.49 8.34 -13.32
N ARG A 111 11.17 8.22 -13.53
CA ARG A 111 10.19 8.41 -12.46
C ARG A 111 10.29 7.35 -11.37
N ILE A 112 10.49 6.09 -11.75
CA ILE A 112 10.71 4.99 -10.79
C ILE A 112 11.95 5.25 -9.95
N THR A 113 13.06 5.63 -10.60
CA THR A 113 14.33 5.95 -9.92
C THR A 113 14.16 7.10 -8.92
N GLN A 114 13.43 8.15 -9.30
CA GLN A 114 13.12 9.28 -8.42
C GLN A 114 12.31 8.83 -7.19
N LEU A 115 11.25 8.05 -7.40
CA LEU A 115 10.41 7.53 -6.31
C LEU A 115 11.21 6.63 -5.36
N GLN A 116 12.10 5.80 -5.88
CA GLN A 116 13.00 4.97 -5.06
C GLN A 116 13.96 5.83 -4.22
N ALA A 117 14.50 6.91 -4.77
CA ALA A 117 15.36 7.84 -4.03
C ALA A 117 14.60 8.57 -2.92
N GLU A 118 13.37 9.03 -3.19
CA GLU A 118 12.48 9.62 -2.19
C GLU A 118 12.18 8.64 -1.05
N LEU A 119 11.90 7.37 -1.38
CA LEU A 119 11.65 6.31 -0.39
C LEU A 119 12.87 6.09 0.51
N ARG A 120 14.07 5.94 -0.07
CA ARG A 120 15.32 5.79 0.70
C ARG A 120 15.57 6.96 1.64
N THR A 121 15.25 8.17 1.22
CA THR A 121 15.41 9.37 2.04
C THR A 121 14.46 9.35 3.23
N LYS A 122 13.19 8.97 3.01
CA LYS A 122 12.20 8.79 4.07
C LYS A 122 12.62 7.69 5.05
N ASP A 123 13.12 6.55 4.57
CA ASP A 123 13.61 5.46 5.42
C ASP A 123 14.80 5.87 6.30
N LYS A 124 15.72 6.68 5.75
CA LYS A 124 16.85 7.22 6.51
C LYS A 124 16.37 8.16 7.62
N ILE A 125 15.40 9.03 7.31
CA ILE A 125 14.79 9.92 8.29
C ILE A 125 14.11 9.10 9.39
N ILE A 126 13.34 8.06 9.03
CA ILE A 126 12.69 7.15 9.99
C ILE A 126 13.74 6.50 10.91
N ARG A 127 14.81 5.93 10.36
CA ARG A 127 15.90 5.31 11.16
C ARG A 127 16.61 6.29 12.09
N ASN A 128 16.77 7.55 11.66
CA ASN A 128 17.35 8.58 12.53
C ASN A 128 16.42 8.92 13.71
N TYR A 129 15.10 8.86 13.52
CA TYR A 129 14.13 9.02 14.60
C TYR A 129 14.06 7.79 15.52
N GLU A 130 14.15 6.58 14.97
CA GLU A 130 14.16 5.34 15.74
C GLU A 130 15.38 5.24 16.67
N ASN A 131 16.54 5.72 16.21
CA ASN A 131 17.78 5.74 16.99
C ASN A 131 17.98 7.02 17.81
N PHE A 132 16.98 7.91 17.85
CA PHE A 132 17.09 9.16 18.59
C PHE A 132 17.09 8.88 20.11
N ILE A 133 18.25 9.08 20.74
CA ILE A 133 18.39 9.04 22.19
C ILE A 133 18.19 10.48 22.71
N PRO A 134 17.08 10.78 23.38
CA PRO A 134 16.87 12.10 23.96
C PRO A 134 17.91 12.41 25.04
N GLU A 135 18.39 13.65 25.08
CA GLU A 135 19.32 14.11 26.11
C GLU A 135 18.65 14.10 27.49
N LYS A 136 19.37 13.62 28.50
CA LYS A 136 18.90 13.60 29.89
C LYS A 136 19.20 14.94 30.55
N THR A 137 18.16 15.72 30.84
CA THR A 137 18.26 16.97 31.60
C THR A 137 18.02 16.75 33.09
N GLU A 138 18.25 17.77 33.92
CA GLU A 138 17.92 17.74 35.36
C GLU A 138 16.41 17.51 35.60
N THR A 139 15.54 18.13 34.79
CA THR A 139 14.10 17.91 34.84
C THR A 139 13.72 16.47 34.45
N SER A 140 14.38 15.92 33.42
CA SER A 140 14.25 14.51 33.04
C SER A 140 14.64 13.56 34.18
N GLU A 141 15.71 13.89 34.91
CA GLU A 141 16.16 13.09 36.05
C GLU A 141 15.11 13.06 37.17
N GLN A 142 14.51 14.20 37.50
CA GLN A 142 13.46 14.28 38.52
C GLN A 142 12.23 13.43 38.14
N ASN A 143 11.69 13.60 36.93
CA ASN A 143 10.52 12.85 36.47
C ASN A 143 10.81 11.35 36.33
N THR A 144 11.97 10.98 35.79
CA THR A 144 12.40 9.58 35.67
C THR A 144 12.57 8.92 37.04
N ASN A 145 13.15 9.62 38.02
CA ASN A 145 13.27 9.10 39.38
C ASN A 145 11.91 8.97 40.06
N ALA A 146 10.98 9.90 39.81
CA ALA A 146 9.60 9.77 40.26
C ALA A 146 8.92 8.53 39.68
N LEU A 147 9.13 8.20 38.39
CA LEU A 147 8.64 6.95 37.81
C LEU A 147 9.29 5.72 38.46
N LYS A 148 10.61 5.70 38.61
CA LYS A 148 11.35 4.57 39.21
C LYS A 148 10.88 4.21 40.62
N ASN A 149 10.43 5.21 41.39
CA ASN A 149 9.91 5.01 42.74
C ASN A 149 8.49 4.41 42.76
N LEU A 150 7.83 4.28 41.60
CA LEU A 150 6.49 3.72 41.48
C LEU A 150 6.56 2.28 40.99
N LYS A 151 5.92 1.37 41.74
CA LYS A 151 5.65 0.01 41.25
C LYS A 151 4.71 0.08 40.04
N LYS A 152 4.95 -0.76 39.03
CA LYS A 152 4.13 -0.92 37.81
C LYS A 152 2.81 -1.67 38.09
N ILE A 153 2.01 -1.14 39.02
CA ILE A 153 0.75 -1.72 39.50
C ILE A 153 -0.39 -0.71 39.39
N THR A 154 -1.62 -1.20 39.33
CA THR A 154 -2.80 -0.35 39.11
C THR A 154 -2.99 0.76 40.15
N LYS A 155 -2.57 0.56 41.41
CA LYS A 155 -2.63 1.62 42.44
C LYS A 155 -1.87 2.89 42.03
N ASN A 156 -0.80 2.74 41.24
CA ASN A 156 0.04 3.86 40.79
C ASN A 156 -0.36 4.38 39.40
N TYR A 157 -1.40 3.82 38.78
CA TYR A 157 -1.82 4.14 37.41
C TYR A 157 -1.97 5.65 37.17
N HIS A 158 -2.74 6.33 38.02
CA HIS A 158 -2.99 7.76 37.87
C HIS A 158 -1.71 8.59 38.07
N GLN A 159 -0.84 8.19 39.00
CA GLN A 159 0.42 8.88 39.26
C GLN A 159 1.41 8.71 38.11
N ILE A 160 1.50 7.50 37.55
CA ILE A 160 2.32 7.22 36.36
C ILE A 160 1.85 8.09 35.21
N TYR A 161 0.55 8.09 34.91
CA TYR A 161 0.00 8.92 33.82
C TYR A 161 0.27 10.42 34.04
N TYR A 162 0.11 10.91 35.28
CA TYR A 162 0.41 12.29 35.63
C TYR A 162 1.87 12.66 35.31
N ILE A 163 2.84 11.80 35.67
CA ILE A 163 4.26 12.05 35.38
C ILE A 163 4.50 12.07 33.86
N LEU A 164 3.89 11.15 33.11
CA LEU A 164 4.04 11.11 31.65
C LEU A 164 3.43 12.33 30.98
N GLU A 165 2.27 12.80 31.46
CA GLU A 165 1.66 14.03 30.96
C GLU A 165 2.53 15.26 31.28
N LYS A 166 3.06 15.34 32.50
CA LYS A 166 3.99 16.39 32.92
C LYS A 166 5.26 16.39 32.03
N ALA A 167 5.85 15.23 31.78
CA ALA A 167 7.01 15.09 30.91
C ALA A 167 6.74 15.61 29.49
N VAL A 168 5.55 15.35 28.92
CA VAL A 168 5.17 15.91 27.61
C VAL A 168 5.08 17.44 27.61
N LYS A 169 4.55 18.03 28.69
CA LYS A 169 4.46 19.50 28.85
C LYS A 169 5.86 20.12 28.92
N GLU A 170 6.78 19.45 29.61
CA GLU A 170 8.17 19.88 29.80
C GLU A 170 9.10 19.53 28.63
N ARG A 171 8.59 18.86 27.58
CA ARG A 171 9.37 18.31 26.45
C ARG A 171 10.45 17.32 26.90
N ASP A 172 10.22 16.66 28.02
CA ASP A 172 11.07 15.63 28.58
C ASP A 172 10.85 14.30 27.85
N LEU A 173 11.52 14.20 26.68
CA LEU A 173 11.46 13.04 25.82
C LEU A 173 12.16 11.82 26.43
N TYR A 174 13.15 12.04 27.30
CA TYR A 174 13.89 10.99 27.99
C TYR A 174 12.99 10.18 28.92
N THR A 175 12.20 10.83 29.77
CA THR A 175 11.25 10.13 30.65
C THR A 175 10.21 9.33 29.86
N ILE A 176 9.73 9.86 28.72
CA ILE A 176 8.78 9.12 27.88
C ILE A 176 9.45 7.89 27.26
N LYS A 177 10.65 8.03 26.69
CA LYS A 177 11.40 6.88 26.17
C LYS A 177 11.64 5.83 27.25
N TYR A 178 12.14 6.25 28.41
CA TYR A 178 12.35 5.38 29.57
C TYR A 178 11.07 4.64 29.97
N SER A 179 9.92 5.32 29.96
CA SER A 179 8.63 4.70 30.28
C SER A 179 8.22 3.60 29.30
N VAL A 180 8.62 3.73 28.02
CA VAL A 180 8.36 2.71 26.99
C VAL A 180 9.32 1.54 27.15
N ASP A 181 10.62 1.82 27.24
CA ASP A 181 11.67 0.80 27.40
C ASP A 181 11.44 -0.08 28.64
N GLU A 182 10.93 0.51 29.72
CA GLU A 182 10.64 -0.18 30.97
C GLU A 182 9.20 -0.70 31.09
N GLY A 183 8.33 -0.50 30.10
CA GLY A 183 6.95 -1.01 30.14
C GLY A 183 6.04 -0.33 31.17
N TYR A 184 6.30 0.94 31.56
CA TYR A 184 5.33 1.73 32.35
C TYR A 184 4.07 2.05 31.55
N TYR A 185 4.18 2.12 30.22
CA TYR A 185 3.05 2.40 29.34
C TYR A 185 1.99 1.28 29.35
N ASP A 186 2.38 0.04 29.70
CA ASP A 186 1.50 -1.13 29.77
C ASP A 186 0.70 -1.23 31.07
N VAL A 187 0.96 -0.37 32.06
CA VAL A 187 0.23 -0.39 33.33
C VAL A 187 -1.24 -0.03 33.08
N ARG A 188 -2.15 -0.89 33.57
CA ARG A 188 -3.59 -0.78 33.31
C ARG A 188 -4.38 -0.33 34.52
N ASP A 189 -5.47 0.40 34.25
CA ASP A 189 -6.47 0.75 35.26
C ASP A 189 -7.36 -0.46 35.65
N ASN A 190 -8.12 -0.33 36.74
CA ASN A 190 -9.01 -1.40 37.22
C ASN A 190 -10.37 -1.40 36.54
N THR A 191 -10.76 -0.34 35.83
CA THR A 191 -12.15 -0.19 35.34
C THR A 191 -12.35 -0.84 33.98
N PHE A 192 -11.47 -0.56 33.03
CA PHE A 192 -11.61 -1.04 31.66
C PHE A 192 -10.30 -1.61 31.11
N ALA A 193 -9.31 -1.82 31.99
CA ALA A 193 -7.95 -2.19 31.68
C ALA A 193 -7.31 -1.22 30.66
N PHE A 194 -7.56 0.08 30.82
CA PHE A 194 -6.91 1.10 30.01
C PHE A 194 -5.44 1.15 30.36
N ASP A 195 -4.58 0.85 29.39
CA ASP A 195 -3.16 1.17 29.49
C ASP A 195 -2.92 2.69 29.35
N MET A 196 -1.65 3.13 29.39
CA MET A 196 -1.31 4.55 29.30
C MET A 196 -1.62 5.15 27.92
N ILE A 197 -1.59 4.34 26.85
CA ILE A 197 -1.91 4.78 25.49
C ILE A 197 -3.42 5.07 25.40
N PHE A 198 -4.26 4.17 25.92
CA PHE A 198 -5.69 4.38 26.02
C PHE A 198 -6.02 5.58 26.89
N ARG A 199 -5.35 5.73 28.04
CA ARG A 199 -5.51 6.91 28.90
C ARG A 199 -5.22 8.20 28.14
N ALA A 200 -4.10 8.25 27.43
CA ALA A 200 -3.68 9.39 26.65
C ALA A 200 -4.69 9.73 25.54
N SER A 201 -5.20 8.74 24.81
CA SER A 201 -6.24 8.97 23.79
C SER A 201 -7.55 9.48 24.40
N LYS A 202 -7.98 8.94 25.54
CA LYS A 202 -9.18 9.38 26.27
C LYS A 202 -9.06 10.84 26.75
N GLU A 203 -7.89 11.23 27.24
CA GLU A 203 -7.56 12.61 27.62
C GLU A 203 -7.21 13.51 26.43
N ASN A 204 -7.39 13.02 25.20
CA ASN A 204 -7.10 13.74 23.97
C ASN A 204 -5.62 14.17 23.81
N ASN A 205 -4.70 13.52 24.52
CA ASN A 205 -3.27 13.79 24.48
C ASN A 205 -2.61 13.05 23.30
N LEU A 206 -2.90 13.51 22.08
CA LEU A 206 -2.32 12.97 20.85
C LEU A 206 -0.78 13.01 20.85
N LYS A 207 -0.20 14.02 21.52
CA LYS A 207 1.25 14.19 21.57
C LYS A 207 1.92 13.05 22.33
N LEU A 208 1.37 12.66 23.48
CA LEU A 208 1.85 11.49 24.24
C LEU A 208 1.66 10.20 23.45
N VAL A 209 0.50 9.99 22.80
CA VAL A 209 0.27 8.80 21.95
C VAL A 209 1.29 8.71 20.81
N LYS A 210 1.61 9.82 20.13
CA LYS A 210 2.63 9.87 19.09
C LYS A 210 4.02 9.55 19.64
N LEU A 211 4.37 10.06 20.82
CA LEU A 211 5.67 9.79 21.45
C LEU A 211 5.81 8.32 21.86
N PHE A 212 4.77 7.71 22.43
CA PHE A 212 4.78 6.27 22.69
C PHE A 212 5.07 5.46 21.42
N HIS A 213 4.40 5.80 20.31
CA HIS A 213 4.64 5.14 19.02
C HIS A 213 6.07 5.35 18.49
N ILE A 214 6.58 6.58 18.55
CA ILE A 214 7.95 6.91 18.13
C ILE A 214 8.98 6.07 18.89
N TYR A 215 8.73 5.80 20.19
CA TYR A 215 9.61 4.97 21.02
C TYR A 215 9.28 3.48 20.99
N GLY A 216 8.44 3.03 20.06
CA GLY A 216 8.24 1.60 19.79
C GLY A 216 7.02 0.95 20.45
N ALA A 217 6.16 1.71 21.13
CA ALA A 217 4.93 1.16 21.68
C ALA A 217 3.96 0.72 20.55
N ASN A 218 3.35 -0.45 20.72
CA ASN A 218 2.36 -0.97 19.79
C ASN A 218 1.02 -0.22 19.96
N LEU A 219 0.50 0.37 18.87
CA LEU A 219 -0.79 1.06 18.87
C LEU A 219 -1.96 0.19 18.39
N LYS A 220 -1.72 -1.06 17.96
CA LYS A 220 -2.75 -2.03 17.58
C LYS A 220 -3.36 -2.71 18.82
N ILE A 221 -3.83 -1.89 19.76
CA ILE A 221 -4.32 -2.31 21.06
C ILE A 221 -5.83 -2.09 21.19
N ARG A 222 -6.45 -2.87 22.08
CA ARG A 222 -7.86 -2.78 22.44
C ARG A 222 -8.02 -2.82 23.95
N ASN A 223 -9.01 -2.10 24.47
CA ASN A 223 -9.39 -2.21 25.87
C ASN A 223 -10.41 -3.35 26.08
N ASN A 224 -10.87 -3.55 27.33
CA ASN A 224 -11.85 -4.60 27.66
C ASN A 224 -13.23 -4.42 26.99
N ARG A 225 -13.52 -3.24 26.42
CA ARG A 225 -14.73 -2.98 25.62
C ARG A 225 -14.47 -3.12 24.12
N ASN A 226 -13.33 -3.69 23.73
CA ASN A 226 -12.91 -3.82 22.33
C ASN A 226 -12.74 -2.47 21.59
N GLU A 227 -12.68 -1.34 22.33
CA GLU A 227 -12.49 -0.01 21.74
C GLU A 227 -11.01 0.18 21.37
N THR A 228 -10.76 0.98 20.34
CA THR A 228 -9.42 1.39 19.88
C THR A 228 -9.16 2.86 20.18
N ILE A 229 -7.93 3.35 20.04
CA ILE A 229 -7.62 4.79 20.17
C ILE A 229 -8.44 5.67 19.20
N LEU A 230 -8.86 5.11 18.05
CA LEU A 230 -9.72 5.77 17.08
C LEU A 230 -11.10 6.13 17.66
N HIS A 231 -11.67 5.28 18.52
CA HIS A 231 -12.94 5.56 19.20
C HIS A 231 -12.82 6.79 20.10
N ASN A 232 -11.76 6.86 20.92
CA ASN A 232 -11.52 7.97 21.85
C ASN A 232 -11.27 9.29 21.11
N PHE A 233 -10.41 9.30 20.09
CA PHE A 233 -10.17 10.52 19.31
C PHE A 233 -11.42 10.96 18.54
N SER A 234 -12.25 10.02 18.08
CA SER A 234 -13.51 10.33 17.42
C SER A 234 -14.52 10.97 18.39
N LYS A 235 -14.63 10.40 19.59
CA LYS A 235 -15.44 10.96 20.69
C LYS A 235 -14.97 12.35 21.11
N ASN A 236 -13.66 12.59 21.10
CA ASN A 236 -13.04 13.86 21.51
C ASN A 236 -13.03 14.92 20.40
N GLY A 237 -13.47 14.60 19.19
CA GLY A 237 -13.51 15.54 18.06
C GLY A 237 -12.14 15.86 17.48
N ASN A 238 -11.13 15.05 17.77
CA ASN A 238 -9.77 15.30 17.36
C ASN A 238 -9.47 14.69 15.98
N VAL A 239 -9.67 15.48 14.93
CA VAL A 239 -9.42 15.09 13.53
C VAL A 239 -7.98 14.60 13.31
N GLU A 240 -6.99 15.25 13.92
CA GLU A 240 -5.59 14.84 13.79
C GLU A 240 -5.30 13.52 14.51
N GLY A 241 -5.97 13.27 15.62
CA GLY A 241 -5.92 11.99 16.34
C GLY A 241 -6.58 10.86 15.55
N VAL A 242 -7.69 11.16 14.87
CA VAL A 242 -8.38 10.25 13.96
C VAL A 242 -7.49 9.88 12.77
N LYS A 243 -6.94 10.88 12.06
CA LYS A 243 -5.95 10.70 10.98
C LYS A 243 -4.79 9.81 11.41
N PHE A 244 -4.23 10.09 12.58
CA PHE A 244 -3.11 9.31 13.10
C PHE A 244 -3.52 7.87 13.43
N SER A 245 -4.69 7.66 14.03
CA SER A 245 -5.17 6.33 14.43
C SER A 245 -5.43 5.40 13.24
N LEU A 246 -5.96 5.93 12.13
CA LEU A 246 -6.25 5.16 10.91
C LEU A 246 -5.01 4.55 10.24
N ARG A 247 -3.81 4.95 10.66
CA ARG A 247 -2.56 4.30 10.23
C ARG A 247 -2.37 2.91 10.86
N PHE A 248 -3.09 2.60 11.94
CA PHE A 248 -2.87 1.42 12.75
C PHE A 248 -4.10 0.51 12.86
N VAL A 249 -5.30 1.06 12.76
CA VAL A 249 -6.57 0.36 12.94
C VAL A 249 -7.54 0.65 11.79
N ASP A 250 -8.52 -0.23 11.60
CA ASP A 250 -9.55 -0.07 10.56
C ASP A 250 -10.51 1.11 10.87
N VAL A 251 -11.14 1.67 9.84
CA VAL A 251 -12.09 2.79 10.01
C VAL A 251 -13.43 2.34 10.64
N ASN A 252 -13.82 1.07 10.42
CA ASN A 252 -15.08 0.47 10.85
C ASN A 252 -14.93 -0.37 12.13
N GLU A 253 -13.86 -0.19 12.89
CA GLU A 253 -13.61 -0.94 14.12
C GLU A 253 -14.83 -0.95 15.05
N ARG A 254 -15.22 -2.14 15.53
CA ARG A 254 -16.40 -2.30 16.40
C ARG A 254 -16.00 -2.58 17.84
N ASN A 255 -16.58 -1.83 18.77
CA ASN A 255 -16.49 -2.13 20.19
C ASN A 255 -17.43 -3.28 20.59
N CYS A 256 -17.49 -3.62 21.89
CA CYS A 256 -18.32 -4.71 22.42
C CYS A 256 -19.83 -4.53 22.23
N ASN A 257 -20.29 -3.33 21.90
CA ASN A 257 -21.70 -3.03 21.59
C ASN A 257 -21.95 -2.97 20.07
N GLY A 258 -20.96 -3.31 19.24
CA GLY A 258 -21.04 -3.16 17.79
C GLY A 258 -20.87 -1.71 17.29
N GLN A 259 -20.57 -0.76 18.19
CA GLN A 259 -20.47 0.67 17.87
C GLN A 259 -19.11 0.96 17.22
N THR A 260 -19.15 1.75 16.16
CA THR A 260 -17.98 2.19 15.39
C THR A 260 -17.50 3.58 15.80
N PRO A 261 -16.28 4.02 15.43
CA PRO A 261 -15.82 5.39 15.65
C PRO A 261 -16.79 6.46 15.13
N LEU A 262 -17.51 6.19 14.04
CA LEU A 262 -18.52 7.10 13.50
C LEU A 262 -19.72 7.26 14.46
N HIS A 263 -20.15 6.20 15.17
CA HIS A 263 -21.16 6.32 16.23
C HIS A 263 -20.71 7.27 17.34
N TRP A 264 -19.46 7.16 17.77
CA TRP A 264 -18.91 7.99 18.84
C TRP A 264 -18.72 9.45 18.41
N ALA A 265 -18.30 9.70 17.17
CA ALA A 265 -18.24 11.06 16.61
C ALA A 265 -19.63 11.70 16.47
N ALA A 266 -20.62 10.90 16.08
CA ALA A 266 -22.01 11.34 15.96
C ALA A 266 -22.60 11.70 17.34
N LEU A 267 -22.47 10.79 18.32
CA LEU A 267 -22.94 10.97 19.70
C LEU A 267 -22.32 12.19 20.38
N SER A 268 -21.04 12.48 20.11
CA SER A 268 -20.33 13.64 20.68
C SER A 268 -20.55 14.95 19.93
N ASN A 269 -21.39 14.99 18.88
CA ASN A 269 -21.60 16.18 18.04
C ASN A 269 -20.32 16.73 17.38
N ASN A 270 -19.44 15.84 16.89
CA ASN A 270 -18.19 16.21 16.22
C ASN A 270 -18.33 16.13 14.68
N PRO A 271 -18.88 17.17 14.00
CA PRO A 271 -19.16 17.13 12.57
C PRO A 271 -17.90 16.95 11.70
N HIS A 272 -16.78 17.59 12.07
CA HIS A 272 -15.53 17.50 11.30
C HIS A 272 -14.91 16.10 11.33
N VAL A 273 -15.06 15.37 12.45
CA VAL A 273 -14.65 13.96 12.51
C VAL A 273 -15.59 13.11 11.68
N CYS A 274 -16.91 13.31 11.78
CA CYS A 274 -17.88 12.58 10.95
C CYS A 274 -17.57 12.76 9.47
N GLU A 275 -17.37 13.99 9.03
CA GLU A 275 -17.01 14.34 7.66
C GLU A 275 -15.71 13.65 7.23
N TYR A 276 -14.66 13.72 8.04
CA TYR A 276 -13.39 13.09 7.69
C TYR A 276 -13.49 11.56 7.61
N LEU A 277 -14.19 10.91 8.56
CA LEU A 277 -14.43 9.46 8.53
C LEU A 277 -15.22 9.03 7.29
N LEU A 278 -16.26 9.79 6.92
CA LEU A 278 -17.12 9.52 5.75
C LEU A 278 -16.40 9.69 4.40
N GLN A 279 -15.23 10.33 4.39
CA GLN A 279 -14.36 10.44 3.22
C GLN A 279 -13.33 9.31 3.13
N GLN A 280 -13.21 8.45 4.15
CA GLN A 280 -12.25 7.36 4.11
C GLN A 280 -12.69 6.24 3.15
N PRO A 281 -11.75 5.58 2.47
CA PRO A 281 -12.07 4.41 1.65
C PRO A 281 -12.67 3.30 2.53
N ASN A 282 -13.64 2.56 1.98
CA ASN A 282 -14.30 1.42 2.63
C ASN A 282 -15.09 1.75 3.91
N ILE A 283 -15.37 3.02 4.20
CA ILE A 283 -16.26 3.40 5.32
C ILE A 283 -17.65 2.81 5.12
N ASP A 284 -18.14 2.09 6.13
CA ASP A 284 -19.57 1.82 6.25
C ASP A 284 -20.25 3.11 6.74
N LYS A 285 -21.13 3.67 5.91
CA LYS A 285 -21.80 4.94 6.19
C LYS A 285 -22.95 4.79 7.18
N SER A 286 -23.56 3.61 7.27
CA SER A 286 -24.72 3.35 8.13
C SER A 286 -24.56 2.05 8.91
N PRO A 287 -23.43 1.85 9.62
CA PRO A 287 -23.21 0.64 10.39
C PRO A 287 -24.24 0.61 11.50
N LYS A 288 -24.86 -0.55 11.71
CA LYS A 288 -25.71 -0.78 12.87
C LYS A 288 -24.89 -1.33 14.02
N ASP A 289 -25.14 -0.83 15.22
CA ASP A 289 -24.68 -1.45 16.47
C ASP A 289 -25.62 -2.61 16.87
N TYR A 290 -25.37 -3.26 18.02
CA TYR A 290 -26.19 -4.40 18.47
C TYR A 290 -27.60 -4.03 18.93
N TYR A 291 -27.91 -2.74 19.00
CA TYR A 291 -29.25 -2.21 19.29
C TYR A 291 -29.97 -1.72 18.02
N GLU A 292 -29.45 -2.09 16.84
CA GLU A 292 -29.94 -1.64 15.53
C GLU A 292 -29.81 -0.12 15.31
N ASP A 293 -29.06 0.58 16.15
CA ASP A 293 -28.83 2.01 16.01
C ASP A 293 -27.70 2.29 15.02
N THR A 294 -27.88 3.33 14.20
CA THR A 294 -26.84 3.86 13.31
C THR A 294 -26.22 5.14 13.89
N PRO A 295 -25.10 5.64 13.35
CA PRO A 295 -24.58 6.94 13.75
C PRO A 295 -25.60 8.07 13.57
N LEU A 296 -26.46 7.99 12.55
CA LEU A 296 -27.52 8.97 12.33
C LEU A 296 -28.64 8.85 13.39
N SER A 297 -29.04 7.62 13.76
CA SER A 297 -30.03 7.45 14.84
C SER A 297 -29.51 7.97 16.18
N PHE A 298 -28.21 7.79 16.47
CA PHE A 298 -27.56 8.39 17.65
C PHE A 298 -27.60 9.93 17.60
N ALA A 299 -27.23 10.52 16.47
CA ALA A 299 -27.25 11.97 16.34
C ALA A 299 -28.67 12.54 16.50
N ASP A 300 -29.70 11.84 16.00
CA ASP A 300 -31.09 12.25 16.17
C ASP A 300 -31.59 12.10 17.61
N ARG A 301 -31.42 10.90 18.21
CA ARG A 301 -31.93 10.59 19.55
C ARG A 301 -31.36 11.52 20.62
N PHE A 302 -30.10 11.93 20.47
CA PHE A 302 -29.41 12.78 21.46
C PHE A 302 -29.28 14.24 21.01
N GLU A 303 -30.03 14.66 19.99
CA GLU A 303 -30.09 16.05 19.49
C GLU A 303 -28.71 16.63 19.10
N LYS A 304 -27.89 15.84 18.41
CA LYS A 304 -26.55 16.24 17.92
C LYS A 304 -26.65 16.85 16.53
N TYR A 305 -27.26 18.04 16.47
CA TYR A 305 -27.66 18.71 15.22
C TYR A 305 -26.53 18.84 14.18
N ARG A 306 -25.30 19.18 14.61
CA ARG A 306 -24.18 19.39 13.68
C ARG A 306 -23.71 18.09 13.05
N SER A 307 -23.56 17.04 13.84
CA SER A 307 -23.21 15.72 13.30
C SER A 307 -24.33 15.16 12.44
N ARG A 308 -25.60 15.32 12.84
CA ARG A 308 -26.76 14.92 12.05
C ARG A 308 -26.75 15.54 10.66
N GLU A 309 -26.50 16.85 10.57
CA GLU A 309 -26.45 17.58 9.30
C GLU A 309 -25.41 16.97 8.35
N VAL A 310 -24.18 16.75 8.85
CA VAL A 310 -23.10 16.12 8.08
C VAL A 310 -23.48 14.70 7.66
N LEU A 311 -23.95 13.86 8.59
CA LEU A 311 -24.33 12.48 8.30
C LEU A 311 -25.42 12.42 7.20
N THR A 312 -26.42 13.30 7.29
CA THR A 312 -27.49 13.41 6.27
C THR A 312 -26.92 13.84 4.92
N ARG A 313 -26.05 14.86 4.90
CA ARG A 313 -25.40 15.37 3.69
C ARG A 313 -24.57 14.30 2.96
N TYR A 314 -23.94 13.39 3.69
CA TYR A 314 -23.12 12.31 3.13
C TYR A 314 -23.89 11.02 2.81
N GLY A 315 -25.21 11.04 2.97
CA GLY A 315 -26.12 9.94 2.61
C GLY A 315 -26.19 8.81 3.63
N CYS A 316 -25.93 9.09 4.91
CA CYS A 316 -26.14 8.12 5.99
C CYS A 316 -27.64 7.88 6.21
N THR A 317 -28.01 6.66 6.60
CA THR A 317 -29.38 6.22 6.83
C THR A 317 -29.59 5.74 8.27
N LYS A 318 -30.86 5.59 8.66
CA LYS A 318 -31.27 5.12 9.99
C LYS A 318 -31.41 3.61 10.03
#